data_AF-A0A176WQZ8-F1
#
_entry.id   AF-A0A176WQZ8-F1
#
_cell.length_a   1.000
_cell.length_b   1.000
_cell.length_c   1.000
_cell.angle_alpha   90.00
_cell.angle_beta   90.00
_cell.angle_gamma   90.00
#
_symmetry.space_group_name_H-M   'P 1'
#
loop_
_entity.id
_entity.type
_entity.pdbx_description
1 polymer ?
#
loop_
_entity_poly.entity_id
_entity_poly.type
_entity_poly.pdbx_seq_one_letter_code
_entity_poly.pdbx_strand_id
1 'polypeptide(L)'
;MNGLTGGIPPELGRLQNIVYLILDSNNLTGTIPASLANCSSLTIIRLSNNKLTGTVTQIDFLQLRSLVSFSVKGNQLGGEFPVSVYNCTDLKLPDLSSNQFSEELPDNYEYSQPVLRELRVLKLASNKFGGRVPGWIWKLPDLQVLDLSHNSFTGVWPTNLSGLEGFSRLEASPDDAGGGVNVNSITPVLVEVKGNKLLEQISIEAKGSRLELEYVLETLFSIDLSYNQLSGKLPPSLSYLNLSYNFLEGEIPTADAFSTRYANSSFKPGNDKLCGPPLETTCVAQDSNASGSSATLGAPSSELLDGTFWRAFEIGTAIGVVIVIGVVIGTLRTMPCARHWLLHNQDSARHFEHSKYGVFNEPT
;
A
#
# COMPACT_ATOMS: atom_id res chain seq x y z
N MET A 1 27.88 16.18 2.83
CA MET A 1 26.96 17.19 2.26
C MET A 1 27.76 18.03 1.29
N ASN A 2 27.35 18.09 0.01
CA ASN A 2 28.08 18.81 -1.04
C ASN A 2 27.42 20.14 -1.43
N GLY A 3 26.25 20.48 -0.85
CA GLY A 3 25.61 21.78 -1.01
C GLY A 3 25.14 22.10 -2.43
N LEU A 4 24.99 21.09 -3.31
CA LEU A 4 24.57 21.30 -4.69
C LEU A 4 23.17 21.90 -4.76
N THR A 5 22.94 22.83 -5.68
CA THR A 5 21.67 23.54 -5.88
C THR A 5 21.21 23.47 -7.34
N GLY A 6 19.95 23.85 -7.60
CA GLY A 6 19.39 23.85 -8.95
C GLY A 6 18.75 22.51 -9.32
N GLY A 7 18.32 22.38 -10.58
CA GLY A 7 17.68 21.16 -11.10
C GLY A 7 18.66 20.05 -11.43
N ILE A 8 18.18 18.80 -11.42
CA ILE A 8 18.91 17.68 -12.02
C ILE A 8 18.89 17.87 -13.54
N PRO A 9 20.05 18.04 -14.22
CA PRO A 9 20.08 18.39 -15.64
C PRO A 9 19.57 17.21 -16.50
N PRO A 10 18.61 17.43 -17.42
CA PRO A 10 18.12 16.39 -18.32
C PRO A 10 19.22 15.76 -19.20
N GLU A 11 20.34 16.47 -19.40
CA GLU A 11 21.51 16.00 -20.14
C GLU A 11 22.17 14.77 -19.50
N LEU A 12 21.92 14.49 -18.21
CA LEU A 12 22.35 13.23 -17.58
C LEU A 12 21.83 12.00 -18.33
N GLY A 13 20.66 12.09 -18.98
CA GLY A 13 20.12 11.04 -19.83
C GLY A 13 21.00 10.65 -21.03
N ARG A 14 22.07 11.40 -21.32
CA ARG A 14 23.07 11.03 -22.34
C ARG A 14 24.15 10.08 -21.82
N LEU A 15 24.25 9.88 -20.51
CA LEU A 15 25.27 9.06 -19.88
C LEU A 15 24.84 7.58 -19.84
N GLN A 16 24.70 6.94 -20.98
CA GLN A 16 24.15 5.57 -21.09
C GLN A 16 24.91 4.49 -20.29
N ASN A 17 26.18 4.75 -19.97
CA ASN A 17 27.05 3.86 -19.20
C ASN A 17 27.10 4.19 -17.70
N ILE A 18 26.31 5.16 -17.21
CA ILE A 18 26.28 5.48 -15.78
C ILE A 18 25.63 4.32 -15.01
N VAL A 19 26.34 3.83 -14.00
CA VAL A 19 25.91 2.70 -13.16
C VAL A 19 25.33 3.17 -11.84
N TYR A 20 25.86 4.28 -11.31
CA TYR A 20 25.49 4.84 -10.01
C TYR A 20 25.20 6.33 -10.15
N LEU A 21 24.01 6.76 -9.73
CA LEU A 21 23.67 8.17 -9.56
C LEU A 21 23.40 8.43 -8.09
N ILE A 22 24.37 9.05 -7.40
CA ILE A 22 24.30 9.33 -5.96
C ILE A 22 24.37 10.84 -5.77
N LEU A 23 23.24 11.44 -5.39
CA LEU A 23 23.07 12.88 -5.17
C LEU A 23 22.40 13.19 -3.81
N ASP A 24 22.45 12.26 -2.86
CA ASP A 24 21.84 12.42 -1.55
C ASP A 24 22.33 13.66 -0.80
N SER A 25 21.45 14.20 0.05
CA SER A 25 21.78 15.24 1.04
C SER A 25 22.40 16.50 0.40
N ASN A 26 21.67 17.05 -0.57
CA ASN A 26 21.95 18.32 -1.25
C ASN A 26 20.72 19.25 -1.18
N ASN A 27 20.80 20.39 -1.87
CA ASN A 27 19.72 21.36 -2.00
C ASN A 27 19.16 21.39 -3.45
N LEU A 28 19.14 20.24 -4.13
CA LEU A 28 18.60 20.14 -5.48
C LEU A 28 17.10 20.41 -5.48
N THR A 29 16.62 21.12 -6.48
CA THR A 29 15.23 21.57 -6.65
C THR A 29 14.67 21.10 -7.99
N GLY A 30 13.39 21.34 -8.27
CA GLY A 30 12.78 20.98 -9.55
C GLY A 30 12.50 19.48 -9.67
N THR A 31 12.25 18.99 -10.88
CA THR A 31 11.80 17.61 -11.12
C THR A 31 12.96 16.65 -11.38
N ILE A 32 12.69 15.34 -11.21
CA ILE A 32 13.59 14.29 -11.71
C ILE A 32 13.36 14.16 -13.23
N PRO A 33 14.36 14.39 -14.08
CA PRO A 33 14.15 14.42 -15.52
C PRO A 33 13.78 13.04 -16.07
N ALA A 34 12.74 12.96 -16.90
CA ALA A 34 12.31 11.72 -17.57
C ALA A 34 13.43 11.07 -18.39
N SER A 35 14.36 11.86 -18.91
CA SER A 35 15.53 11.38 -19.65
C SER A 35 16.46 10.47 -18.82
N LEU A 36 16.31 10.43 -17.50
CA LEU A 36 17.03 9.48 -16.65
C LEU A 36 16.74 8.02 -17.03
N ALA A 37 15.56 7.73 -17.59
CA ALA A 37 15.21 6.41 -18.13
C ALA A 37 16.15 5.95 -19.27
N ASN A 38 16.82 6.87 -19.97
CA ASN A 38 17.77 6.52 -21.03
C ASN A 38 19.09 5.94 -20.50
N CYS A 39 19.33 6.00 -19.18
CA CYS A 39 20.51 5.45 -18.54
C CYS A 39 20.27 4.00 -18.11
N SER A 40 20.11 3.09 -19.08
CA SER A 40 19.72 1.70 -18.85
C SER A 40 20.73 0.86 -18.03
N SER A 41 21.97 1.34 -17.88
CA SER A 41 22.99 0.72 -17.03
C SER A 41 22.85 1.05 -15.54
N LEU A 42 21.92 1.93 -15.15
CA LEU A 42 21.74 2.34 -13.76
C LEU A 42 21.33 1.15 -12.89
N THR A 43 22.11 0.94 -11.83
CA THR A 43 21.85 -0.05 -10.78
C THR A 43 21.42 0.61 -9.47
N ILE A 44 21.92 1.83 -9.20
CA ILE A 44 21.60 2.59 -8.00
C ILE A 44 21.26 4.02 -8.40
N ILE A 45 20.09 4.47 -7.95
CA ILE A 45 19.67 5.86 -7.99
C ILE A 45 19.36 6.28 -6.55
N ARG A 46 20.14 7.22 -6.02
CA ARG A 46 19.88 7.81 -4.71
C ARG A 46 19.84 9.33 -4.80
N LEU A 47 18.67 9.89 -4.49
CA LEU A 47 18.35 11.31 -4.59
C LEU A 47 17.77 11.86 -3.27
N SER A 48 18.03 11.16 -2.17
CA SER A 48 17.37 11.40 -0.88
C SER A 48 17.76 12.75 -0.28
N ASN A 49 16.90 13.29 0.58
CA ASN A 49 17.15 14.52 1.36
C ASN A 49 17.56 15.68 0.44
N ASN A 50 16.70 15.99 -0.52
CA ASN A 50 16.79 17.15 -1.40
C ASN A 50 15.46 17.93 -1.34
N LYS A 51 15.23 18.86 -2.27
CA LYS A 51 14.00 19.64 -2.43
C LYS A 51 13.33 19.35 -3.78
N LEU A 52 13.46 18.11 -4.27
CA LEU A 52 12.89 17.70 -5.55
C LEU A 52 11.36 17.68 -5.47
N THR A 53 10.70 18.11 -6.54
CA THR A 53 9.24 18.25 -6.66
C THR A 53 8.72 17.48 -7.88
N GLY A 54 7.40 17.41 -8.04
CA GLY A 54 6.77 16.74 -9.19
C GLY A 54 6.56 15.25 -8.93
N THR A 55 6.44 14.46 -10.01
CA THR A 55 6.12 13.02 -9.94
C THR A 55 7.30 12.15 -10.37
N VAL A 56 7.29 10.90 -9.92
CA VAL A 56 8.23 9.85 -10.39
C VAL A 56 7.65 9.09 -11.60
N THR A 57 6.34 9.20 -11.88
CA THR A 57 5.68 8.51 -13.01
C THR A 57 6.16 8.95 -14.39
N GLN A 58 6.84 10.10 -14.49
CA GLN A 58 7.47 10.55 -15.74
C GLN A 58 8.69 9.71 -16.15
N ILE A 59 9.24 8.90 -15.23
CA ILE A 59 10.37 8.00 -15.52
C ILE A 59 9.81 6.68 -16.02
N ASP A 60 10.22 6.27 -17.22
CA ASP A 60 9.90 4.94 -17.75
C ASP A 60 10.85 3.88 -17.17
N PHE A 61 10.46 3.28 -16.05
CA PHE A 61 11.22 2.21 -15.39
C PHE A 61 11.35 0.93 -16.23
N LEU A 62 10.59 0.78 -17.33
CA LEU A 62 10.79 -0.34 -18.27
C LEU A 62 12.21 -0.39 -18.84
N GLN A 63 12.87 0.77 -18.94
CA GLN A 63 14.24 0.90 -19.44
C GLN A 63 15.31 0.63 -18.37
N LEU A 64 14.94 0.68 -17.08
CA LEU A 64 15.84 0.59 -15.93
C LEU A 64 15.84 -0.82 -15.32
N ARG A 65 15.98 -1.85 -16.16
CA ARG A 65 15.83 -3.26 -15.74
C ARG A 65 16.91 -3.72 -14.76
N SER A 66 18.09 -3.11 -14.82
CA SER A 66 19.22 -3.40 -13.93
C SER A 66 19.12 -2.69 -12.57
N LEU A 67 18.05 -1.93 -12.31
CA LEU A 67 17.91 -1.11 -11.12
C LEU A 67 17.69 -1.97 -9.89
N VAL A 68 18.64 -1.92 -8.95
CA VAL A 68 18.63 -2.68 -7.70
C VAL A 68 18.15 -1.81 -6.54
N SER A 69 18.52 -0.53 -6.53
CA SER A 69 18.20 0.41 -5.45
C SER A 69 17.70 1.73 -6.01
N PHE A 70 16.56 2.19 -5.48
CA PHE A 70 15.93 3.45 -5.86
C PHE A 70 15.48 4.19 -4.62
N SER A 71 16.14 5.30 -4.30
CA SER A 71 15.76 6.13 -3.15
C SER A 71 15.54 7.58 -3.53
N VAL A 72 14.38 8.09 -3.17
CA VAL A 72 13.97 9.50 -3.29
C VAL A 72 13.47 10.05 -1.96
N LYS A 73 13.82 9.38 -0.85
CA LYS A 73 13.37 9.70 0.50
C LYS A 73 13.57 11.18 0.84
N GLY A 74 12.63 11.78 1.56
CA GLY A 74 12.84 13.13 2.13
C GLY A 74 12.94 14.20 1.05
N ASN A 75 11.97 14.21 0.14
CA ASN A 75 11.80 15.22 -0.90
C ASN A 75 10.37 15.80 -0.84
N GLN A 76 9.95 16.53 -1.87
CA GLN A 76 8.61 17.10 -2.02
C GLN A 76 7.90 16.48 -3.25
N LEU A 77 8.20 15.21 -3.56
CA LEU A 77 7.61 14.48 -4.67
C LEU A 77 6.18 14.07 -4.34
N GLY A 78 5.30 14.03 -5.33
CA GLY A 78 3.91 13.60 -5.16
C GLY A 78 3.38 12.86 -6.38
N GLY A 79 2.05 12.77 -6.49
CA GLY A 79 1.40 11.94 -7.51
C GLY A 79 1.31 10.48 -7.07
N GLU A 80 0.96 9.60 -8.02
CA GLU A 80 0.78 8.16 -7.78
C GLU A 80 2.10 7.38 -7.76
N PHE A 81 2.03 6.13 -7.30
CA PHE A 81 3.14 5.18 -7.38
C PHE A 81 3.41 4.77 -8.84
N PRO A 82 4.67 4.77 -9.32
CA PRO A 82 4.96 4.47 -10.72
C PRO A 82 4.76 2.98 -11.04
N VAL A 83 3.65 2.64 -11.72
CA VAL A 83 3.33 1.27 -12.16
C VAL A 83 4.47 0.64 -12.97
N SER A 84 5.19 1.43 -13.77
CA SER A 84 6.31 0.94 -14.58
C SER A 84 7.45 0.34 -13.74
N VAL A 85 7.53 0.65 -12.44
CA VAL A 85 8.55 0.09 -11.52
C VAL A 85 8.44 -1.43 -11.38
N TYR A 86 7.26 -2.01 -11.66
CA TYR A 86 7.08 -3.46 -11.71
C TYR A 86 7.99 -4.14 -12.75
N ASN A 87 8.51 -3.40 -13.74
CA ASN A 87 9.45 -3.94 -14.72
C ASN A 87 10.90 -4.04 -14.21
N CYS A 88 11.22 -3.46 -13.05
CA CYS A 88 12.53 -3.56 -12.43
C CYS A 88 12.61 -4.86 -11.59
N THR A 89 12.75 -6.01 -12.26
CA THR A 89 12.73 -7.32 -11.61
C THR A 89 13.87 -7.55 -10.62
N ASP A 90 14.99 -6.83 -10.79
CA ASP A 90 16.16 -6.90 -9.90
C ASP A 90 16.06 -5.92 -8.71
N LEU A 91 14.96 -5.17 -8.59
CA LEU A 91 14.78 -4.14 -7.58
C LEU A 91 14.64 -4.76 -6.19
N LYS A 92 15.52 -4.34 -5.28
CA LYS A 92 15.59 -4.84 -3.90
C LYS A 92 15.18 -3.79 -2.88
N LEU A 93 15.56 -2.53 -3.11
CA LEU A 93 15.53 -1.47 -2.08
C LEU A 93 14.90 -0.15 -2.58
N PRO A 94 13.58 -0.11 -2.84
CA PRO A 94 12.86 1.15 -3.01
C PRO A 94 12.60 1.85 -1.67
N ASP A 95 12.99 3.13 -1.60
CA ASP A 95 12.64 4.03 -0.50
C ASP A 95 12.08 5.36 -1.05
N LEU A 96 10.76 5.49 -0.97
CA LEU A 96 10.00 6.69 -1.37
C LEU A 96 9.48 7.45 -0.15
N SER A 97 9.95 7.10 1.06
CA SER A 97 9.41 7.64 2.31
C SER A 97 9.59 9.16 2.45
N SER A 98 8.80 9.79 3.32
CA SER A 98 8.89 11.23 3.62
C SER A 98 8.75 12.09 2.36
N ASN A 99 7.64 11.92 1.64
CA ASN A 99 7.28 12.66 0.44
C ASN A 99 5.78 13.04 0.52
N GLN A 100 5.16 13.33 -0.62
CA GLN A 100 3.75 13.68 -0.77
C GLN A 100 3.03 12.77 -1.76
N PHE A 101 3.52 11.53 -1.97
CA PHE A 101 2.85 10.56 -2.84
C PHE A 101 1.45 10.25 -2.32
N SER A 102 0.50 10.04 -3.22
CA SER A 102 -0.92 9.86 -2.92
C SER A 102 -1.52 8.75 -3.78
N GLU A 103 -2.86 8.69 -3.82
CA GLU A 103 -3.62 7.63 -4.49
C GLU A 103 -3.41 6.25 -3.87
N GLU A 104 -4.09 5.24 -4.42
CA GLU A 104 -3.93 3.85 -4.01
C GLU A 104 -2.67 3.25 -4.62
N LEU A 105 -2.06 2.29 -3.93
CA LEU A 105 -1.02 1.48 -4.54
C LEU A 105 -1.65 0.57 -5.62
N PRO A 106 -1.09 0.53 -6.83
CA PRO A 106 -1.68 -0.24 -7.92
C PRO A 106 -1.67 -1.73 -7.59
N ASP A 107 -2.85 -2.37 -7.59
CA ASP A 107 -2.96 -3.81 -7.42
C ASP A 107 -2.75 -4.51 -8.76
N ASN A 108 -1.75 -5.37 -8.84
CA ASN A 108 -1.34 -6.00 -10.09
C ASN A 108 -2.02 -7.37 -10.30
N TYR A 109 -3.35 -7.40 -10.22
CA TYR A 109 -4.17 -8.63 -10.30
C TYR A 109 -3.94 -9.47 -11.57
N GLU A 110 -3.37 -8.87 -12.63
CA GLU A 110 -3.16 -9.52 -13.93
C GLU A 110 -2.05 -10.58 -13.90
N TYR A 111 -1.13 -10.53 -12.94
CA TYR A 111 -0.02 -11.47 -12.85
C TYR A 111 -0.20 -12.34 -11.60
N SER A 112 -0.50 -13.62 -11.79
CA SER A 112 -0.73 -14.61 -10.72
C SER A 112 0.44 -14.79 -9.73
N GLN A 113 1.56 -14.06 -9.89
CA GLN A 113 2.74 -14.03 -9.01
C GLN A 113 3.30 -12.60 -8.85
N PRO A 114 3.97 -12.28 -7.73
CA PRO A 114 4.60 -10.97 -7.57
C PRO A 114 5.71 -10.78 -8.60
N VAL A 115 5.72 -9.64 -9.29
CA VAL A 115 6.74 -9.32 -10.31
C VAL A 115 8.07 -8.89 -9.65
N LEU A 116 8.02 -8.34 -8.44
CA LEU A 116 9.18 -7.85 -7.68
C LEU A 116 9.70 -8.91 -6.68
N ARG A 117 10.03 -10.12 -7.15
CA ARG A 117 10.34 -11.26 -6.25
C ARG A 117 11.60 -11.05 -5.40
N GLU A 118 12.53 -10.24 -5.87
CA GLU A 118 13.79 -9.90 -5.20
C GLU A 118 13.65 -8.78 -4.16
N LEU A 119 12.44 -8.23 -3.98
CA LEU A 119 12.21 -7.09 -3.10
C LEU A 119 12.49 -7.47 -1.64
N ARG A 120 13.40 -6.72 -1.00
CA ARG A 120 13.79 -6.93 0.40
C ARG A 120 13.30 -5.82 1.31
N VAL A 121 13.28 -4.59 0.80
CA VAL A 121 12.85 -3.41 1.55
C VAL A 121 11.86 -2.63 0.74
N LEU A 122 10.69 -2.37 1.31
CA LEU A 122 9.71 -1.45 0.76
C LEU A 122 9.40 -0.37 1.79
N LYS A 123 9.91 0.84 1.55
CA LYS A 123 9.67 2.01 2.42
C LYS A 123 8.85 3.05 1.70
N LEU A 124 7.60 3.20 2.13
CA LEU A 124 6.64 4.17 1.63
C LEU A 124 6.13 5.10 2.75
N ALA A 125 6.74 5.02 3.93
CA ALA A 125 6.30 5.74 5.12
C ALA A 125 6.20 7.25 4.95
N SER A 126 5.34 7.91 5.73
CA SER A 126 5.21 9.37 5.74
C SER A 126 4.90 9.92 4.34
N ASN A 127 3.80 9.44 3.76
CA ASN A 127 3.21 9.88 2.51
C ASN A 127 1.70 10.08 2.70
N LYS A 128 0.93 10.15 1.62
CA LYS A 128 -0.53 10.27 1.59
C LYS A 128 -1.19 9.10 0.85
N PHE A 129 -0.52 7.94 0.77
CA PHE A 129 -1.09 6.77 0.10
C PHE A 129 -2.38 6.33 0.80
N GLY A 130 -3.37 5.96 0.00
CA GLY A 130 -4.69 5.53 0.46
C GLY A 130 -5.06 4.14 -0.04
N GLY A 131 -6.36 3.82 0.04
CA GLY A 131 -6.88 2.54 -0.44
C GLY A 131 -6.45 1.36 0.40
N ARG A 132 -6.65 0.15 -0.12
CA ARG A 132 -6.21 -1.08 0.54
C ARG A 132 -4.75 -1.35 0.22
N VAL A 133 -4.03 -1.96 1.17
CA VAL A 133 -2.68 -2.48 0.89
C VAL A 133 -2.81 -3.65 -0.12
N PRO A 134 -2.19 -3.56 -1.31
CA PRO A 134 -2.35 -4.55 -2.36
C PRO A 134 -1.92 -5.97 -1.96
N GLY A 135 -2.61 -6.96 -2.52
CA GLY A 135 -2.41 -8.37 -2.17
C GLY A 135 -1.01 -8.91 -2.48
N TRP A 136 -0.31 -8.31 -3.46
CA TRP A 136 1.01 -8.74 -3.89
C TRP A 136 2.10 -8.51 -2.84
N ILE A 137 1.97 -7.51 -1.97
CA ILE A 137 2.94 -7.23 -0.90
C ILE A 137 3.07 -8.43 0.04
N TRP A 138 1.94 -9.06 0.36
CA TRP A 138 1.86 -10.22 1.26
C TRP A 138 2.34 -11.54 0.64
N LYS A 139 2.76 -11.50 -0.62
CA LYS A 139 3.24 -12.65 -1.40
C LYS A 139 4.72 -12.54 -1.78
N LEU A 140 5.42 -11.54 -1.26
CA LEU A 140 6.83 -11.31 -1.56
C LEU A 140 7.72 -12.24 -0.73
N PRO A 141 8.41 -13.21 -1.35
CA PRO A 141 9.10 -14.27 -0.62
C PRO A 141 10.34 -13.77 0.13
N ASP A 142 11.03 -12.77 -0.41
CA ASP A 142 12.29 -12.26 0.16
C ASP A 142 12.12 -10.93 0.92
N LEU A 143 10.88 -10.47 1.12
CA LEU A 143 10.63 -9.22 1.84
C LEU A 143 11.12 -9.35 3.29
N GLN A 144 11.86 -8.35 3.74
CA GLN A 144 12.42 -8.29 5.09
C GLN A 144 11.93 -7.05 5.84
N VAL A 145 11.85 -5.91 5.15
CA VAL A 145 11.38 -4.65 5.74
C VAL A 145 10.22 -4.10 4.93
N LEU A 146 9.07 -3.97 5.59
CA LEU A 146 7.91 -3.26 5.07
C LEU A 146 7.60 -2.09 5.99
N ASP A 147 7.67 -0.88 5.46
CA ASP A 147 7.33 0.32 6.21
C ASP A 147 6.34 1.17 5.40
N LEU A 148 5.07 1.05 5.76
CA LEU A 148 3.95 1.81 5.19
C LEU A 148 3.40 2.81 6.21
N SER A 149 4.13 3.08 7.30
CA SER A 149 3.65 3.89 8.41
C SER A 149 3.34 5.33 7.99
N HIS A 150 2.50 6.04 8.75
CA HIS A 150 2.14 7.44 8.48
C HIS A 150 1.62 7.65 7.04
N ASN A 151 0.54 6.93 6.72
CA ASN A 151 -0.19 7.05 5.46
C ASN A 151 -1.71 7.10 5.76
N SER A 152 -2.54 6.87 4.74
CA SER A 152 -3.99 6.78 4.85
C SER A 152 -4.50 5.42 4.36
N PHE A 153 -3.71 4.35 4.51
CA PHE A 153 -4.14 3.00 4.12
C PHE A 153 -5.35 2.56 4.94
N THR A 154 -6.33 1.98 4.25
CA THR A 154 -7.61 1.52 4.80
C THR A 154 -7.79 0.02 4.53
N GLY A 155 -8.92 -0.52 4.97
CA GLY A 155 -9.29 -1.90 4.73
C GLY A 155 -8.79 -2.84 5.82
N VAL A 156 -9.09 -4.11 5.62
CA VAL A 156 -8.82 -5.15 6.61
C VAL A 156 -7.38 -5.63 6.44
N TRP A 157 -6.66 -5.75 7.56
CA TRP A 157 -5.34 -6.40 7.56
C TRP A 157 -5.46 -7.85 7.02
N PRO A 158 -4.53 -8.33 6.17
CA PRO A 158 -4.61 -9.67 5.59
C PRO A 158 -4.47 -10.80 6.63
N THR A 159 -5.35 -11.80 6.57
CA THR A 159 -5.29 -12.95 7.48
C THR A 159 -4.31 -14.05 7.03
N ASN A 160 -3.83 -14.01 5.79
CA ASN A 160 -2.86 -14.96 5.25
C ASN A 160 -1.56 -14.24 4.89
N LEU A 161 -0.51 -14.59 5.63
CA LEU A 161 0.84 -14.01 5.51
C LEU A 161 1.87 -15.07 5.07
N SER A 162 1.41 -16.25 4.64
CA SER A 162 2.27 -17.38 4.26
C SER A 162 3.21 -17.09 3.09
N GLY A 163 2.89 -16.09 2.26
CA GLY A 163 3.75 -15.67 1.16
C GLY A 163 4.95 -14.81 1.58
N LEU A 164 4.98 -14.34 2.84
CA LEU A 164 6.12 -13.64 3.43
C LEU A 164 7.14 -14.63 4.00
N GLU A 165 7.66 -15.51 3.13
CA GLU A 165 8.56 -16.61 3.53
C GLU A 165 9.83 -16.14 4.24
N GLY A 166 10.34 -14.95 3.90
CA GLY A 166 11.49 -14.34 4.57
C GLY A 166 11.25 -14.18 6.07
N PHE A 167 10.02 -13.84 6.48
CA PHE A 167 9.65 -13.67 7.88
C PHE A 167 9.40 -15.00 8.61
N SER A 168 8.99 -16.06 7.90
CA SER A 168 8.71 -17.37 8.51
C SER A 168 9.96 -18.21 8.77
N ARG A 169 11.05 -17.99 8.02
CA ARG A 169 12.35 -18.69 8.22
C ARG A 169 12.98 -18.45 9.61
N LEU A 170 12.52 -17.45 10.36
CA LEU A 170 12.98 -17.12 11.71
C LEU A 170 12.14 -17.72 12.85
N GLU A 171 11.01 -18.35 12.54
CA GLU A 171 10.26 -19.13 13.55
C GLU A 171 10.91 -20.49 13.82
N ALA A 172 11.84 -20.94 12.97
CA ALA A 172 12.74 -22.05 13.28
C ALA A 172 13.69 -21.59 14.39
N SER A 173 13.58 -22.22 15.56
CA SER A 173 14.40 -21.92 16.73
C SER A 173 15.89 -21.97 16.37
N PRO A 174 16.77 -21.16 17.02
CA PRO A 174 18.21 -21.41 16.98
C PRO A 174 18.59 -22.86 17.33
N ASP A 175 17.71 -23.57 18.04
CA ASP A 175 17.88 -24.98 18.42
C ASP A 175 17.58 -25.97 17.27
N ASP A 176 16.86 -25.56 16.22
CA ASP A 176 16.53 -26.39 15.05
C ASP A 176 17.64 -26.35 13.97
N ALA A 177 18.57 -25.39 14.08
CA ALA A 177 19.81 -25.42 13.33
C ALA A 177 20.76 -26.42 14.00
N GLY A 178 20.63 -27.70 13.62
CA GLY A 178 21.56 -28.76 14.01
C GLY A 178 23.02 -28.39 13.71
N GLY A 179 23.68 -27.76 14.68
CA GLY A 179 25.00 -27.16 14.54
C GLY A 179 25.26 -26.21 15.70
N GLY A 180 25.70 -26.78 16.83
CA GLY A 180 25.96 -26.03 18.05
C GLY A 180 26.92 -24.86 17.86
N VAL A 181 26.36 -23.65 17.80
CA VAL A 181 27.09 -22.43 18.14
C VAL A 181 26.50 -21.96 19.45
N ASN A 182 27.24 -22.20 20.53
CA ASN A 182 26.92 -21.75 21.87
C ASN A 182 27.09 -20.22 21.93
N VAL A 183 26.07 -19.48 21.51
CA VAL A 183 25.97 -18.03 21.71
C VAL A 183 25.05 -17.80 22.90
N ASN A 184 25.59 -18.01 24.10
CA ASN A 184 24.93 -17.55 25.32
C ASN A 184 24.77 -16.02 25.23
N SER A 185 23.52 -15.59 25.04
CA SER A 185 23.04 -14.20 24.92
C SER A 185 22.90 -13.67 23.49
N ILE A 186 21.99 -14.24 22.70
CA ILE A 186 21.22 -13.43 21.75
C ILE A 186 19.88 -13.12 22.40
N THR A 187 19.89 -12.17 23.34
CA THR A 187 18.74 -11.27 23.46
C THR A 187 18.63 -10.57 22.12
N PRO A 188 17.53 -10.70 21.35
CA PRO A 188 17.33 -9.92 20.15
C PRO A 188 17.46 -8.46 20.56
N VAL A 189 18.53 -7.80 20.10
CA VAL A 189 18.75 -6.42 20.45
C VAL A 189 17.61 -5.65 19.79
N LEU A 190 16.69 -5.11 20.60
CA LEU A 190 15.89 -3.96 20.20
C LEU A 190 16.88 -2.85 19.87
N VAL A 191 17.36 -2.83 18.62
CA VAL A 191 18.19 -1.73 18.17
C VAL A 191 17.22 -0.59 17.87
N GLU A 192 16.82 0.14 18.90
CA GLU A 192 16.42 1.53 18.72
C GLU A 192 17.65 2.29 18.20
N VAL A 193 17.86 2.25 16.88
CA VAL A 193 18.90 3.07 16.25
C VAL A 193 18.34 4.49 16.20
N LYS A 194 18.70 5.31 17.20
CA LYS A 194 18.71 6.76 17.04
C LYS A 194 19.56 7.11 15.82
N GLY A 195 18.91 7.30 14.68
CA GLY A 195 19.51 7.67 13.40
C GLY A 195 19.45 6.56 12.34
N ASN A 196 18.30 6.41 11.67
CA ASN A 196 18.15 6.00 10.26
C ASN A 196 19.17 4.99 9.64
N LYS A 197 19.62 3.94 10.33
CA LYS A 197 20.45 2.89 9.70
C LYS A 197 19.82 1.52 9.86
N LEU A 198 18.82 1.29 9.01
CA LEU A 198 18.20 -0.02 8.73
C LEU A 198 18.92 -0.76 7.58
N LEU A 199 20.01 -0.18 7.11
CA LEU A 199 20.77 -0.60 5.94
C LEU A 199 22.25 -0.39 6.28
N GLU A 200 23.06 -1.43 6.10
CA GLU A 200 24.50 -1.26 6.20
C GLU A 200 24.99 -0.65 4.88
N GLN A 201 25.72 0.45 5.03
CA GLN A 201 26.32 1.15 3.91
C GLN A 201 27.83 0.85 3.93
N ILE A 202 28.30 -0.05 3.05
CA ILE A 202 29.73 -0.23 2.84
C ILE A 202 30.22 0.90 1.94
N SER A 203 31.15 1.69 2.44
CA SER A 203 31.85 2.69 1.65
C SER A 203 33.18 2.11 1.17
N ILE A 204 33.35 1.96 -0.14
CA ILE A 204 34.60 1.55 -0.78
C ILE A 204 35.22 2.79 -1.42
N GLU A 205 36.37 3.23 -0.90
CA GLU A 205 37.15 4.30 -1.52
C GLU A 205 38.24 3.72 -2.41
N ALA A 206 38.18 4.00 -3.71
CA ALA A 206 39.19 3.60 -4.69
C ALA A 206 39.53 4.75 -5.63
N LYS A 207 40.82 5.07 -5.77
CA LYS A 207 41.34 6.11 -6.70
C LYS A 207 40.66 7.48 -6.61
N GLY A 208 40.27 7.92 -5.41
CA GLY A 208 39.57 9.19 -5.19
C GLY A 208 38.07 9.17 -5.47
N SER A 209 37.50 8.00 -5.77
CA SER A 209 36.06 7.78 -5.89
C SER A 209 35.55 6.93 -4.73
N ARG A 210 34.50 7.42 -4.06
CA ARG A 210 33.80 6.74 -2.97
C ARG A 210 32.55 6.06 -3.52
N LEU A 211 32.51 4.74 -3.46
CA LEU A 211 31.34 3.92 -3.79
C LEU A 211 30.61 3.55 -2.50
N GLU A 212 29.30 3.72 -2.46
CA GLU A 212 28.50 3.39 -1.27
C GLU A 212 27.48 2.29 -1.60
N LEU A 213 27.72 1.07 -1.15
CA LEU A 213 26.84 -0.09 -1.34
C LEU A 213 25.87 -0.19 -0.16
N GLU A 214 24.57 -0.22 -0.43
CA GLU A 214 23.56 -0.58 0.57
C GLU A 214 23.32 -2.09 0.54
N TYR A 215 23.29 -2.71 1.71
CA TYR A 215 22.67 -4.03 1.87
C TYR A 215 21.85 -4.07 3.15
N VAL A 216 20.81 -4.89 3.11
CA VAL A 216 20.03 -5.25 4.29
C VAL A 216 20.79 -6.34 5.00
N LEU A 217 20.97 -6.19 6.31
CA LEU A 217 21.47 -7.28 7.14
C LEU A 217 20.52 -8.47 7.03
N GLU A 218 21.08 -9.68 6.89
CA GLU A 218 20.28 -10.91 6.76
C GLU A 218 19.30 -11.13 7.93
N THR A 219 19.58 -10.49 9.08
CA THR A 219 18.81 -10.64 10.33
C THR A 219 17.79 -9.53 10.56
N LEU A 220 17.67 -8.53 9.68
CA LEU A 220 16.77 -7.39 9.91
C LEU A 220 15.40 -7.62 9.30
N PHE A 221 14.39 -7.81 10.16
CA PHE A 221 13.00 -7.95 9.75
C PHE A 221 12.12 -6.96 10.49
N SER A 222 11.19 -6.31 9.77
CA SER A 222 10.27 -5.34 10.37
C SER A 222 9.06 -5.12 9.48
N ILE A 223 7.86 -5.12 10.07
CA ILE A 223 6.64 -4.61 9.44
C ILE A 223 6.12 -3.46 10.27
N ASP A 224 6.11 -2.26 9.71
CA ASP A 224 5.49 -1.08 10.33
C ASP A 224 4.34 -0.57 9.47
N LEU A 225 3.12 -0.73 9.97
CA LEU A 225 1.90 -0.15 9.39
C LEU A 225 1.25 0.86 10.33
N SER A 226 2.00 1.40 11.30
CA SER A 226 1.46 2.35 12.26
C SER A 226 0.98 3.64 11.60
N TYR A 227 0.11 4.40 12.26
CA TYR A 227 -0.44 5.66 11.74
C TYR A 227 -1.10 5.48 10.37
N ASN A 228 -2.08 4.58 10.33
CA ASN A 228 -2.94 4.33 9.18
C ASN A 228 -4.40 4.22 9.64
N GLN A 229 -5.28 3.72 8.77
CA GLN A 229 -6.71 3.56 9.00
C GLN A 229 -7.14 2.09 8.82
N LEU A 230 -6.24 1.15 9.12
CA LEU A 230 -6.49 -0.29 8.99
C LEU A 230 -7.49 -0.75 10.04
N SER A 231 -8.35 -1.70 9.68
CA SER A 231 -9.41 -2.21 10.55
C SER A 231 -9.47 -3.73 10.58
N GLY A 232 -10.36 -4.26 11.42
CA GLY A 232 -10.56 -5.70 11.61
C GLY A 232 -9.70 -6.28 12.73
N LYS A 233 -9.71 -7.61 12.81
CA LYS A 233 -9.03 -8.38 13.86
C LYS A 233 -7.58 -8.69 13.45
N LEU A 234 -6.72 -8.84 14.46
CA LEU A 234 -5.35 -9.30 14.27
C LEU A 234 -5.32 -10.79 13.89
N PRO A 235 -4.54 -11.21 12.88
CA PRO A 235 -4.28 -12.62 12.63
C PRO A 235 -3.24 -13.18 13.62
N PRO A 236 -3.18 -14.51 13.76
CA PRO A 236 -2.11 -15.15 14.48
C PRO A 236 -0.78 -15.06 13.71
N SER A 237 0.31 -14.83 14.43
CA SER A 237 1.70 -15.09 14.02
C SER A 237 2.35 -14.15 12.99
N LEU A 238 3.01 -13.07 13.45
CA LEU A 238 4.14 -12.43 12.75
C LEU A 238 5.03 -11.63 13.70
N SER A 239 6.30 -12.03 13.84
CA SER A 239 7.30 -11.33 14.66
C SER A 239 7.69 -9.97 14.07
N TYR A 240 8.12 -9.02 14.91
CA TYR A 240 8.63 -7.68 14.51
C TYR A 240 7.61 -6.78 13.79
N LEU A 241 6.49 -6.51 14.46
CA LEU A 241 5.34 -5.81 13.92
C LEU A 241 4.99 -4.55 14.73
N ASN A 242 4.66 -3.45 14.05
CA ASN A 242 4.06 -2.24 14.61
C ASN A 242 2.76 -1.88 13.88
N LEU A 243 1.68 -1.82 14.64
CA LEU A 243 0.30 -1.59 14.22
C LEU A 243 -0.40 -0.45 14.99
N SER A 244 0.33 0.26 15.85
CA SER A 244 -0.21 1.38 16.62
C SER A 244 -0.84 2.45 15.71
N TYR A 245 -1.76 3.24 16.24
CA TYR A 245 -2.46 4.30 15.50
C TYR A 245 -3.19 3.77 14.25
N ASN A 246 -4.09 2.82 14.46
CA ASN A 246 -5.02 2.28 13.45
C ASN A 246 -6.44 2.14 14.05
N PHE A 247 -7.36 1.48 13.35
CA PHE A 247 -8.73 1.18 13.78
C PHE A 247 -8.96 -0.33 14.03
N LEU A 248 -7.93 -1.04 14.48
CA LEU A 248 -8.02 -2.48 14.77
C LEU A 248 -8.88 -2.75 16.00
N GLU A 249 -9.53 -3.91 16.01
CA GLU A 249 -10.48 -4.28 17.05
C GLU A 249 -10.43 -5.78 17.39
N GLY A 250 -10.95 -6.12 18.57
CA GLY A 250 -11.01 -7.49 19.07
C GLY A 250 -9.84 -7.89 19.96
N GLU A 251 -9.82 -9.16 20.32
CA GLU A 251 -8.79 -9.73 21.20
C GLU A 251 -7.47 -9.91 20.45
N ILE A 252 -6.38 -9.51 21.10
CA ILE A 252 -5.02 -9.81 20.62
C ILE A 252 -4.80 -11.33 20.71
N PRO A 253 -4.45 -12.00 19.60
CA PRO A 253 -4.20 -13.43 19.60
C PRO A 253 -3.21 -13.84 20.70
N THR A 254 -3.54 -14.89 21.45
CA THR A 254 -2.69 -15.41 22.53
C THR A 254 -1.98 -16.72 22.16
N ALA A 255 -2.32 -17.32 21.01
CA ALA A 255 -1.66 -18.51 20.48
C ALA A 255 -0.15 -18.28 20.24
N ASP A 256 0.66 -19.32 20.45
CA ASP A 256 2.10 -19.35 20.12
C ASP A 256 2.96 -18.22 20.72
N ALA A 257 2.64 -17.78 21.95
CA ALA A 257 3.35 -16.70 22.64
C ALA A 257 3.24 -15.34 21.93
N PHE A 258 2.23 -15.15 21.06
CA PHE A 258 2.01 -13.90 20.33
C PHE A 258 1.97 -12.70 21.28
N SER A 259 1.18 -12.76 22.35
CA SER A 259 1.09 -11.66 23.32
C SER A 259 2.38 -11.36 24.08
N THR A 260 3.32 -12.31 24.21
CA THR A 260 4.59 -12.09 24.91
C THR A 260 5.75 -11.72 23.98
N ARG A 261 5.59 -11.88 22.65
CA ARG A 261 6.59 -11.52 21.64
C ARG A 261 6.60 -10.02 21.29
N TYR A 262 5.50 -9.30 21.52
CA TYR A 262 5.39 -7.89 21.14
C TYR A 262 5.27 -6.97 22.34
N ALA A 263 5.88 -5.79 22.24
CA ALA A 263 5.66 -4.72 23.19
C ALA A 263 4.27 -4.11 23.02
N ASN A 264 3.67 -3.59 24.10
CA ASN A 264 2.37 -2.91 24.06
C ASN A 264 2.35 -1.75 23.04
N SER A 265 3.51 -1.11 22.82
CA SER A 265 3.72 -0.06 21.83
C SER A 265 3.47 -0.50 20.38
N SER A 266 3.54 -1.81 20.09
CA SER A 266 3.21 -2.35 18.78
C SER A 266 1.71 -2.31 18.47
N PHE A 267 0.83 -2.28 19.47
CA PHE A 267 -0.62 -2.30 19.26
C PHE A 267 -1.31 -1.02 19.73
N LYS A 268 -0.73 -0.33 20.71
CA LYS A 268 -1.24 0.91 21.28
C LYS A 268 -0.16 1.99 21.21
N PRO A 269 -0.53 3.27 21.16
CA PRO A 269 -1.90 3.82 21.26
C PRO A 269 -2.69 3.76 19.94
N GLY A 270 -3.93 4.26 19.93
CA GLY A 270 -4.75 4.50 18.73
C GLY A 270 -5.75 3.39 18.35
N ASN A 271 -5.46 2.11 18.65
CA ASN A 271 -6.40 1.02 18.42
C ASN A 271 -7.35 0.84 19.61
N ASP A 272 -8.36 1.71 19.76
CA ASP A 272 -9.21 1.79 20.97
C ASP A 272 -10.07 0.58 21.28
N LYS A 273 -10.35 -0.24 20.27
CA LYS A 273 -11.15 -1.46 20.42
C LYS A 273 -10.32 -2.74 20.56
N LEU A 274 -8.99 -2.65 20.61
CA LEU A 274 -8.15 -3.81 20.93
C LEU A 274 -8.17 -4.10 22.43
N CYS A 275 -8.19 -5.37 22.78
CA CYS A 275 -8.24 -5.87 24.15
C CYS A 275 -7.45 -7.19 24.27
N GLY A 276 -7.26 -7.67 25.50
CA GLY A 276 -6.52 -8.89 25.80
C GLY A 276 -5.01 -8.65 25.94
N PRO A 277 -4.28 -9.61 26.55
CA PRO A 277 -2.83 -9.49 26.74
C PRO A 277 -2.09 -9.23 25.42
N PRO A 278 -1.06 -8.37 25.40
CA PRO A 278 -0.37 -7.79 26.55
C PRO A 278 -0.97 -6.45 27.04
N LEU A 279 -2.12 -6.04 26.50
CA LEU A 279 -2.83 -4.86 26.99
C LEU A 279 -3.53 -5.16 28.33
N GLU A 280 -3.61 -4.16 29.20
CA GLU A 280 -4.38 -4.25 30.45
C GLU A 280 -5.90 -4.22 30.23
N THR A 281 -6.33 -3.80 29.04
CA THR A 281 -7.74 -3.77 28.65
C THR A 281 -8.28 -5.20 28.53
N THR A 282 -9.11 -5.63 29.46
CA THR A 282 -9.80 -6.93 29.39
C THR A 282 -10.85 -6.91 28.29
N CYS A 283 -10.90 -7.97 27.47
CA CYS A 283 -11.99 -8.14 26.51
C CYS A 283 -13.30 -8.36 27.25
N VAL A 284 -14.28 -7.50 27.03
CA VAL A 284 -15.64 -7.72 27.52
C VAL A 284 -16.20 -8.87 26.69
N ALA A 285 -16.44 -10.02 27.33
CA ALA A 285 -17.23 -11.08 26.72
C ALA A 285 -18.54 -10.45 26.27
N GLN A 286 -18.90 -10.57 24.99
CA GLN A 286 -20.26 -10.31 24.56
C GLN A 286 -21.15 -11.43 25.11
N ASP A 287 -21.34 -11.45 26.42
CA ASP A 287 -22.43 -12.17 27.04
C ASP A 287 -23.67 -11.30 26.90
N SER A 288 -24.52 -11.72 25.98
CA SER A 288 -25.96 -11.51 26.05
C SER A 288 -26.52 -12.15 27.31
N ASN A 289 -26.18 -11.63 28.50
CA ASN A 289 -26.99 -11.66 29.71
C ASN A 289 -26.31 -10.99 30.92
N ALA A 290 -27.11 -10.13 31.57
CA ALA A 290 -27.08 -9.76 32.99
C ALA A 290 -26.06 -8.71 33.51
N SER A 291 -26.56 -7.48 33.58
CA SER A 291 -26.73 -6.63 34.78
C SER A 291 -25.57 -6.36 35.77
N GLY A 292 -25.27 -5.06 35.96
CA GLY A 292 -24.59 -4.52 37.15
C GLY A 292 -24.54 -2.98 37.20
N SER A 293 -25.48 -2.37 37.94
CA SER A 293 -25.53 -1.10 38.72
C SER A 293 -24.51 0.04 38.45
N SER A 294 -24.87 1.33 38.37
CA SER A 294 -25.61 2.14 39.36
C SER A 294 -25.91 3.57 38.84
N ALA A 295 -26.83 4.25 39.54
CA ALA A 295 -27.22 5.67 39.53
C ALA A 295 -28.36 6.10 38.58
N THR A 296 -29.48 6.38 39.24
CA THR A 296 -30.80 6.82 38.80
C THR A 296 -30.79 8.23 38.19
N LEU A 297 -31.36 8.36 36.99
CA LEU A 297 -32.12 9.52 36.52
C LEU A 297 -33.23 8.99 35.58
N GLY A 298 -34.45 9.46 35.80
CA GLY A 298 -35.71 8.80 35.42
C GLY A 298 -35.88 8.43 33.95
N ALA A 299 -36.48 7.26 33.74
CA ALA A 299 -36.97 6.80 32.46
C ALA A 299 -38.19 7.63 31.97
N PRO A 300 -38.39 7.72 30.64
CA PRO A 300 -39.67 7.38 30.09
C PRO A 300 -39.59 6.01 29.40
N SER A 301 -40.67 5.27 29.60
CA SER A 301 -40.97 3.96 29.06
C SER A 301 -40.90 3.91 27.54
N SER A 302 -40.41 2.78 27.04
CA SER A 302 -40.59 2.31 25.67
C SER A 302 -42.08 2.12 25.35
N GLU A 303 -42.66 3.07 24.62
CA GLU A 303 -43.81 2.83 23.75
C GLU A 303 -43.69 3.71 22.49
N LEU A 304 -44.18 3.16 21.36
CA LEU A 304 -44.33 3.75 20.02
C LEU A 304 -43.06 3.91 19.14
N LEU A 305 -42.65 2.80 18.50
CA LEU A 305 -42.37 2.86 17.05
C LEU A 305 -43.66 2.49 16.32
N ASP A 306 -44.53 3.48 16.15
CA ASP A 306 -45.85 3.34 15.55
C ASP A 306 -45.79 3.19 14.02
N GLY A 307 -46.79 2.51 13.46
CA GLY A 307 -46.92 2.19 12.02
C GLY A 307 -47.01 3.41 11.10
N THR A 308 -47.13 4.61 11.66
CA THR A 308 -46.99 5.90 10.98
C THR A 308 -45.58 6.14 10.44
N PHE A 309 -44.53 5.65 11.11
CA PHE A 309 -43.13 5.81 10.66
C PHE A 309 -42.86 5.02 9.37
N TRP A 310 -43.29 3.75 9.32
CA TRP A 310 -43.15 2.92 8.13
C TRP A 310 -44.00 3.42 6.95
N ARG A 311 -45.20 3.96 7.21
CA ARG A 311 -46.05 4.60 6.19
C ARG A 311 -45.42 5.86 5.60
N ALA A 312 -44.74 6.68 6.43
CA ALA A 312 -44.05 7.88 5.95
C ALA A 312 -42.82 7.54 5.09
N PHE A 313 -42.11 6.46 5.40
CA PHE A 313 -40.97 5.97 4.62
C PHE A 313 -41.39 5.46 3.23
N GLU A 314 -42.51 4.73 3.14
CA GLU A 314 -43.07 4.26 1.86
C GLU A 314 -43.58 5.41 0.97
N ILE A 315 -44.24 6.42 1.54
CA ILE A 315 -44.74 7.57 0.77
C ILE A 315 -43.57 8.43 0.26
N GLY A 316 -42.52 8.63 1.08
CA GLY A 316 -41.35 9.41 0.70
C GLY A 316 -40.56 8.79 -0.46
N THR A 317 -40.39 7.47 -0.46
CA THR A 317 -39.70 6.75 -1.54
C THR A 317 -40.50 6.77 -2.85
N ALA A 318 -41.83 6.62 -2.79
CA ALA A 318 -42.69 6.69 -3.97
C ALA A 318 -42.69 8.08 -4.63
N ILE A 319 -42.78 9.16 -3.83
CA ILE A 319 -42.74 10.53 -4.35
C ILE A 319 -41.37 10.85 -4.98
N GLY A 320 -40.28 10.40 -4.35
CA GLY A 320 -38.93 10.58 -4.88
C GLY A 320 -38.74 9.96 -6.27
N VAL A 321 -39.24 8.73 -6.48
CA VAL A 321 -39.14 8.03 -7.78
C VAL A 321 -39.97 8.74 -8.86
N VAL A 322 -41.16 9.24 -8.54
CA VAL A 322 -42.02 9.95 -9.52
C VAL A 322 -41.40 11.28 -9.95
N ILE A 323 -40.77 12.02 -9.03
CA ILE A 323 -40.08 13.28 -9.36
C ILE A 323 -38.89 13.02 -10.28
N VAL A 324 -38.07 12.01 -9.99
CA VAL A 324 -36.91 11.67 -10.82
C VAL A 324 -37.34 11.24 -12.23
N ILE A 325 -38.34 10.37 -12.34
CA ILE A 325 -38.88 9.94 -13.65
C ILE A 325 -39.49 11.13 -14.40
N GLY A 326 -40.21 12.01 -13.72
CA GLY A 326 -40.80 13.22 -14.31
C GLY A 326 -39.75 14.19 -14.86
N VAL A 327 -38.65 14.41 -14.13
CA VAL A 327 -37.54 15.25 -14.57
C VAL A 327 -36.80 14.61 -15.76
N VAL A 328 -36.57 13.30 -15.74
CA VAL A 328 -35.94 12.57 -16.86
C VAL A 328 -36.82 12.61 -18.12
N ILE A 329 -38.12 12.38 -18.00
CA ILE A 329 -39.05 12.46 -19.15
C ILE A 329 -39.20 13.90 -19.64
N GLY A 330 -39.23 14.88 -18.73
CA GLY A 330 -39.29 16.30 -19.06
C GLY A 330 -38.08 16.77 -19.86
N THR A 331 -36.88 16.41 -19.42
CA THR A 331 -35.62 16.75 -20.10
C THR A 331 -35.50 16.05 -21.47
N LEU A 332 -35.97 14.80 -21.60
CA LEU A 332 -36.03 14.09 -22.88
C LEU A 332 -37.00 14.70 -23.89
N ARG A 333 -38.08 15.36 -23.44
CA ARG A 333 -39.04 16.04 -24.32
C ARG A 333 -38.58 17.41 -24.82
N THR A 334 -37.68 18.07 -24.10
CA THR A 334 -37.18 19.42 -24.43
C THR A 334 -35.91 19.43 -25.28
N MET A 335 -35.26 18.27 -25.49
CA MET A 335 -34.05 18.16 -26.30
C MET A 335 -34.37 17.97 -27.81
N PRO A 336 -33.94 18.89 -28.70
CA PRO A 336 -34.21 18.79 -30.14
C PRO A 336 -33.57 17.56 -30.81
N CYS A 337 -32.49 17.02 -30.26
CA CYS A 337 -31.78 15.85 -30.82
C CYS A 337 -32.50 14.51 -30.58
N ALA A 338 -33.36 14.38 -29.55
CA ALA A 338 -34.02 13.12 -29.22
C ALA A 338 -35.19 12.78 -30.16
N ARG A 339 -35.80 13.79 -30.80
CA ARG A 339 -36.90 13.59 -31.77
C ARG A 339 -36.47 12.88 -33.06
N HIS A 340 -35.18 12.96 -33.43
CA HIS A 340 -34.67 12.30 -34.63
C HIS A 340 -34.41 10.80 -34.42
N TRP A 341 -33.99 10.42 -33.20
CA TRP A 341 -33.69 9.02 -32.86
C TRP A 341 -34.94 8.14 -32.75
N LEU A 342 -36.06 8.68 -32.24
CA LEU A 342 -37.31 7.93 -32.09
C LEU A 342 -38.03 7.61 -33.41
N LEU A 343 -37.85 8.43 -34.46
CA LEU A 343 -38.48 8.19 -35.77
C LEU A 343 -37.68 7.18 -36.63
N HIS A 344 -36.37 7.06 -36.42
CA HIS A 344 -35.53 6.17 -37.23
C HIS A 344 -35.62 4.68 -36.81
N ASN A 345 -36.06 4.38 -35.59
CA ASN A 345 -36.17 2.99 -35.09
C ASN A 345 -37.46 2.27 -35.49
N GLN A 346 -38.46 2.94 -36.08
CA GLN A 346 -39.67 2.28 -36.57
C GLN A 346 -39.56 1.70 -37.99
N ASP A 347 -38.58 2.13 -38.79
CA ASP A 347 -38.38 1.62 -40.16
C ASP A 347 -37.46 0.39 -40.22
N SER A 348 -36.52 0.23 -39.30
CA SER A 348 -35.62 -0.94 -39.27
C SER A 348 -36.30 -2.24 -38.81
N ALA A 349 -37.47 -2.18 -38.16
CA ALA A 349 -38.19 -3.37 -37.70
C ALA A 349 -39.07 -4.04 -38.78
N ARG A 350 -39.21 -3.44 -39.98
CA ARG A 350 -40.04 -3.98 -41.08
C ARG A 350 -39.25 -4.70 -42.19
N HIS A 351 -37.94 -4.86 -42.05
CA HIS A 351 -37.07 -5.43 -43.11
C HIS A 351 -36.33 -6.72 -42.76
N PHE A 352 -36.70 -7.43 -41.69
CA PHE A 352 -36.04 -8.69 -41.31
C PHE A 352 -36.93 -9.93 -41.27
N GLU A 353 -38.05 -9.92 -41.99
CA GLU A 353 -38.74 -11.14 -42.40
C GLU A 353 -38.83 -11.18 -43.93
N HIS A 354 -37.98 -12.00 -44.56
CA HIS A 354 -38.18 -12.79 -45.79
C HIS A 354 -36.91 -12.91 -46.66
N SER A 355 -36.64 -14.16 -47.10
CA SER A 355 -35.76 -14.60 -48.21
C SER A 355 -34.26 -14.77 -47.89
N LYS A 356 -33.65 -15.95 -47.68
CA LYS A 356 -33.68 -17.32 -48.26
C LYS A 356 -32.88 -17.48 -49.59
N TYR A 357 -31.83 -18.32 -49.53
CA TYR A 357 -31.11 -19.13 -50.56
C TYR A 357 -29.95 -18.59 -51.42
N GLY A 358 -28.83 -19.35 -51.37
CA GLY A 358 -27.90 -19.71 -52.49
C GLY A 358 -26.67 -18.80 -52.69
N VAL A 359 -25.46 -19.23 -53.09
CA VAL A 359 -24.79 -20.49 -53.48
C VAL A 359 -23.26 -20.21 -53.41
N PHE A 360 -22.45 -21.22 -53.09
CA PHE A 360 -20.97 -21.23 -53.12
C PHE A 360 -20.40 -21.14 -54.55
N ASN A 361 -19.25 -20.48 -54.73
CA ASN A 361 -18.14 -20.97 -55.56
C ASN A 361 -16.85 -20.14 -55.33
N GLU A 362 -15.75 -20.85 -55.07
CA GLU A 362 -14.37 -20.35 -55.12
C GLU A 362 -13.85 -20.27 -56.56
N PRO A 363 -12.84 -19.44 -56.87
CA PRO A 363 -12.06 -19.57 -58.09
C PRO A 363 -10.69 -20.24 -57.83
N THR A 364 -10.37 -21.21 -58.69
CA THR A 364 -9.00 -21.57 -59.10
C THR A 364 -8.40 -20.50 -60.00
#